data_AF-A0A2D7LM31-F1
#
_entry.id   AF-A0A2D7LM31-F1
#
_cell.length_a   1.000
_cell.length_b   1.000
_cell.length_c   1.000
_cell.angle_alpha   90.00
_cell.angle_beta   90.00
_cell.angle_gamma   90.00
#
_symmetry.space_group_name_H-M   'P 1'
#
loop_
_entity.id
_entity.type
_entity.pdbx_description
1 polymer ?
#
loop_
_entity_poly.entity_id
_entity_poly.type
_entity_poly.pdbx_seq_one_letter_code
_entity_poly.pdbx_strand_id
1 'polypeptide(L)'
;MFEIKSIKLYFFSIKKIFSLKINNTYFKSNFYHKKITKVGSSRFYYIPRPNLIEPLILSKNYFYNIKKIDAENLWNENIENLNEINNLHSFLWLNTLDRKSDKFLFQKLIESWIKKYDKYDKKVWDYEILSKRIIAWASNLDIIFEGSKNDYKEKFILTLITQINHLARNIKNLSTGSEKIICSSAIILSGLLFKETSFNLTFGLKELEKITENFFDKSGFPRSRNPEELIISLKYIILIREWLKESQSHIPDFLDNIIFKIGNCYEFIKNSNKKISLFNGATEINHDDYDLFLKRMKYSFTNNEFERGGFIKAKNKNLEISIDVGEPPPNNFSKFYQAGCLSFEFISNGEKIICNSGYSKLASQKFSSLSSSTAAHSTLYINNNSSCSFQKNKLINEIYGNVILEKFTILKKEFKENKNNFLITAGHDGYKKKFGYSHFRSFEIYENKLFGTDELKKNDNKKNLVNFYIRFHIYPGIKIVKTRDEKSILLSLKNNEGWKLNSETNNFKIDKNIFFGKKNKIIGSQCVYMYGRTNEDNLKVKWSIEKVS
;
A
#
# COMPACT_ATOMS: atom_id res chain seq x y z
N MET A 1 5.12 -30.98 12.00
CA MET A 1 4.81 -30.48 10.63
C MET A 1 5.20 -29.00 10.41
N PHE A 2 4.98 -28.08 11.37
CA PHE A 2 5.36 -26.66 11.24
C PHE A 2 6.87 -26.41 11.17
N GLU A 3 7.65 -27.18 11.91
CA GLU A 3 9.12 -27.11 11.88
C GLU A 3 9.65 -27.47 10.50
N ILE A 4 9.16 -28.56 9.88
CA ILE A 4 9.58 -29.01 8.55
C ILE A 4 9.27 -27.95 7.47
N LYS A 5 8.08 -27.32 7.50
CA LYS A 5 7.74 -26.22 6.57
C LYS A 5 8.64 -25.00 6.78
N SER A 6 8.93 -24.67 8.04
CA SER A 6 9.82 -23.55 8.38
C SER A 6 11.27 -23.81 7.96
N ILE A 7 11.76 -25.05 8.14
CA ILE A 7 13.08 -25.50 7.69
C ILE A 7 13.20 -25.39 6.17
N LYS A 8 12.20 -25.87 5.42
CA LYS A 8 12.18 -25.76 3.95
C LYS A 8 12.21 -24.30 3.48
N LEU A 9 11.40 -23.44 4.10
CA LEU A 9 11.40 -22.00 3.81
C LEU A 9 12.75 -21.35 4.16
N TYR A 10 13.38 -21.77 5.24
CA TYR A 10 14.70 -21.29 5.64
C TYR A 10 15.77 -21.63 4.59
N PHE A 11 15.84 -22.88 4.14
CA PHE A 11 16.78 -23.28 3.08
C PHE A 11 16.51 -22.55 1.75
N PHE A 12 15.25 -22.35 1.37
CA PHE A 12 14.93 -21.53 0.19
C PHE A 12 15.32 -20.06 0.37
N SER A 13 15.23 -19.52 1.58
CA SER A 13 15.67 -18.15 1.89
C SER A 13 17.19 -18.04 1.73
N ILE A 14 17.96 -19.00 2.24
CA ILE A 14 19.42 -19.06 2.05
C ILE A 14 19.77 -19.14 0.56
N LYS A 15 19.13 -20.05 -0.18
CA LYS A 15 19.35 -20.19 -1.63
C LYS A 15 19.06 -18.88 -2.37
N LYS A 16 17.97 -18.20 -2.01
CA LYS A 16 17.59 -16.92 -2.62
C LYS A 16 18.57 -15.81 -2.26
N ILE A 17 19.06 -15.73 -1.02
CA ILE A 17 20.07 -14.75 -0.61
C ILE A 17 21.39 -15.00 -1.33
N PHE A 18 21.80 -16.26 -1.45
CA PHE A 18 23.00 -16.63 -2.19
C PHE A 18 22.88 -16.21 -3.67
N SER A 19 21.73 -16.49 -4.29
CA SER A 19 21.43 -16.01 -5.66
C SER A 19 21.44 -14.49 -5.77
N LEU A 20 20.87 -13.76 -4.80
CA LEU A 20 20.90 -12.29 -4.78
C LEU A 20 22.32 -11.74 -4.63
N LYS A 21 23.18 -12.39 -3.82
CA LYS A 21 24.59 -12.04 -3.69
C LYS A 21 25.35 -12.26 -5.00
N ILE A 22 25.15 -13.40 -5.66
CA ILE A 22 25.74 -13.68 -6.99
C ILE A 22 25.26 -12.68 -8.02
N ASN A 23 23.97 -12.38 -8.06
CA ASN A 23 23.43 -11.40 -9.00
C ASN A 23 24.04 -10.02 -8.75
N ASN A 24 24.17 -9.60 -7.48
CA ASN A 24 24.78 -8.32 -7.14
C ASN A 24 26.27 -8.25 -7.53
N THR A 25 27.06 -9.32 -7.36
CA THR A 25 28.45 -9.34 -7.83
C THR A 25 28.52 -9.35 -9.36
N TYR A 26 27.67 -10.13 -10.01
CA TYR A 26 27.54 -10.15 -11.47
C TYR A 26 27.17 -8.76 -12.02
N PHE A 27 26.18 -8.09 -11.44
CA PHE A 27 25.72 -6.78 -11.89
C PHE A 27 26.76 -5.67 -11.74
N LYS A 28 27.66 -5.78 -10.74
CA LYS A 28 28.80 -4.87 -10.57
C LYS A 28 29.94 -5.10 -11.58
N SER A 29 29.93 -6.23 -12.29
CA SER A 29 31.02 -6.55 -13.22
C SER A 29 31.02 -5.67 -14.47
N ASN A 30 32.22 -5.35 -14.96
CA ASN A 30 32.39 -4.66 -16.24
C ASN A 30 31.77 -5.46 -17.41
N PHE A 31 31.78 -6.79 -17.32
CA PHE A 31 31.14 -7.65 -18.32
C PHE A 31 29.63 -7.41 -18.37
N TYR A 32 28.95 -7.38 -17.22
CA TYR A 32 27.52 -7.11 -17.18
C TYR A 32 27.21 -5.71 -17.69
N HIS A 33 27.95 -4.70 -17.25
CA HIS A 33 27.79 -3.32 -17.73
C HIS A 33 27.90 -3.26 -19.27
N LYS A 34 28.97 -3.79 -19.88
CA LYS A 34 29.09 -3.89 -21.34
C LYS A 34 27.92 -4.62 -22.02
N LYS A 35 27.36 -5.64 -21.37
CA LYS A 35 26.22 -6.41 -21.89
C LYS A 35 24.92 -5.59 -21.95
N ILE A 36 24.70 -4.65 -21.04
CA ILE A 36 23.50 -3.82 -20.98
C ILE A 36 23.67 -2.44 -21.66
N THR A 37 24.90 -2.02 -21.96
CA THR A 37 25.24 -0.72 -22.57
C THR A 37 25.26 -0.74 -24.10
N LYS A 38 24.74 -1.78 -24.77
CA LYS A 38 24.69 -1.84 -26.24
C LYS A 38 23.73 -0.78 -26.80
N VAL A 39 24.25 0.09 -27.68
CA VAL A 39 23.51 1.20 -28.32
C VAL A 39 23.13 0.84 -29.75
N GLY A 40 21.91 1.20 -30.14
CA GLY A 40 21.54 1.51 -31.53
C GLY A 40 21.30 3.02 -31.69
N SER A 41 21.38 3.53 -32.92
CA SER A 41 21.21 4.96 -33.26
C SER A 41 19.98 5.56 -32.55
N SER A 42 20.09 6.70 -31.88
CA SER A 42 19.09 7.12 -30.88
C SER A 42 18.36 8.40 -31.27
N ARG A 43 17.48 8.28 -32.27
CA ARG A 43 16.44 9.30 -32.53
C ARG A 43 15.21 8.96 -31.68
N PHE A 44 14.71 9.93 -30.92
CA PHE A 44 13.43 9.78 -30.22
C PHE A 44 12.27 9.76 -31.23
N TYR A 45 11.39 8.77 -31.10
CA TYR A 45 10.17 8.63 -31.90
C TYR A 45 8.95 9.22 -31.19
N TYR A 46 8.97 9.18 -29.86
CA TYR A 46 7.93 9.70 -29.00
C TYR A 46 8.58 10.33 -27.76
N ILE A 47 8.02 11.44 -27.28
CA ILE A 47 8.39 12.08 -26.03
C ILE A 47 7.09 12.28 -25.24
N PRO A 48 6.90 11.59 -24.10
CA PRO A 48 5.69 11.70 -23.32
C PRO A 48 5.55 13.08 -22.67
N ARG A 49 4.32 13.61 -22.61
CA ARG A 49 4.09 14.89 -21.93
C ARG A 49 4.34 14.78 -20.41
N PRO A 50 5.00 15.77 -19.78
CA PRO A 50 5.27 15.77 -18.35
C PRO A 50 4.01 15.74 -17.47
N ASN A 51 2.89 16.26 -17.94
CA ASN A 51 1.63 16.32 -17.17
C ASN A 51 0.98 14.95 -16.92
N LEU A 52 1.31 13.93 -17.72
CA LEU A 52 0.77 12.58 -17.55
C LEU A 52 1.27 11.92 -16.27
N ILE A 53 2.48 12.26 -15.81
CA ILE A 53 3.10 11.65 -14.62
C ILE A 53 2.80 12.41 -13.32
N GLU A 54 1.99 13.47 -13.37
CA GLU A 54 1.53 14.23 -12.19
C GLU A 54 1.02 13.35 -11.03
N PRO A 55 0.21 12.30 -11.26
CA PRO A 55 -0.26 11.41 -10.20
C PRO A 55 0.83 10.67 -9.41
N LEU A 56 2.03 10.56 -9.98
CA LEU A 56 3.17 9.88 -9.36
C LEU A 56 3.95 10.82 -8.43
N ILE A 57 3.79 12.13 -8.58
CA ILE A 57 4.52 13.17 -7.85
C ILE A 57 3.92 13.28 -6.43
N LEU A 58 4.79 13.25 -5.42
CA LEU A 58 4.41 13.52 -4.04
C LEU A 58 4.56 15.03 -3.80
N SER A 59 3.62 15.82 -4.33
CA SER A 59 3.65 17.30 -4.40
C SER A 59 4.00 18.04 -3.10
N LYS A 60 3.89 17.38 -1.92
CA LYS A 60 4.08 18.00 -0.59
C LYS A 60 5.17 17.36 0.29
N ASN A 61 5.96 16.40 -0.20
CA ASN A 61 6.83 15.58 0.65
C ASN A 61 8.27 15.39 0.11
N TYR A 62 8.79 16.30 -0.70
CA TYR A 62 10.21 16.25 -1.04
C TYR A 62 11.03 16.74 0.16
N PHE A 63 11.87 15.84 0.68
CA PHE A 63 12.71 16.10 1.86
C PHE A 63 13.82 17.12 1.61
N TYR A 64 14.08 17.46 0.34
CA TYR A 64 15.23 18.25 -0.07
C TYR A 64 14.79 19.54 -0.74
N ASN A 65 15.39 20.65 -0.31
CA ASN A 65 15.32 21.89 -1.08
C ASN A 65 16.38 21.82 -2.18
N ILE A 66 16.01 21.23 -3.31
CA ILE A 66 16.87 20.95 -4.46
C ILE A 66 17.53 22.24 -5.00
N LYS A 67 16.91 23.40 -4.77
CA LYS A 67 17.45 24.71 -5.17
C LYS A 67 18.55 25.26 -4.25
N LYS A 68 18.71 24.70 -3.04
CA LYS A 68 19.67 25.19 -2.02
C LYS A 68 20.92 24.32 -1.85
N ILE A 69 20.96 23.15 -2.49
CA ILE A 69 22.06 22.18 -2.35
C ILE A 69 22.85 22.16 -3.65
N ASP A 70 24.19 22.21 -3.56
CA ASP A 70 25.03 22.02 -4.74
C ASP A 70 24.85 20.60 -5.30
N ALA A 71 24.75 20.50 -6.63
CA ALA A 71 24.38 19.28 -7.33
C ALA A 71 25.34 18.10 -7.05
N GLU A 72 26.62 18.37 -6.83
CA GLU A 72 27.60 17.33 -6.52
C GLU A 72 27.48 16.81 -5.08
N ASN A 73 27.11 17.70 -4.14
CA ASN A 73 26.93 17.36 -2.74
C ASN A 73 25.60 16.64 -2.47
N LEU A 74 24.57 16.88 -3.28
CA LEU A 74 23.26 16.23 -3.15
C LEU A 74 23.37 14.70 -3.13
N TRP A 75 24.26 14.14 -3.94
CA TRP A 75 24.41 12.69 -4.06
C TRP A 75 25.29 12.09 -2.96
N ASN A 76 26.01 12.90 -2.20
CA ASN A 76 26.94 12.47 -1.15
C ASN A 76 26.28 12.36 0.23
N GLU A 77 25.00 12.70 0.36
CA GLU A 77 24.28 12.55 1.61
C GLU A 77 24.17 11.07 2.02
N ASN A 78 24.59 10.78 3.25
CA ASN A 78 24.45 9.46 3.85
C ASN A 78 23.01 9.23 4.31
N ILE A 79 22.14 8.89 3.35
CA ILE A 79 20.74 8.58 3.61
C ILE A 79 20.60 7.10 3.96
N GLU A 80 20.12 6.82 5.18
CA GLU A 80 19.83 5.45 5.63
C GLU A 80 18.39 5.03 5.31
N ASN A 81 17.47 5.98 5.25
CA ASN A 81 16.06 5.72 5.03
C ASN A 81 15.77 5.36 3.56
N LEU A 82 15.34 4.13 3.29
CA LEU A 82 15.03 3.65 1.95
C LEU A 82 13.95 4.48 1.22
N ASN A 83 12.99 5.06 1.94
CA ASN A 83 11.97 5.92 1.32
C ASN A 83 12.56 7.25 0.84
N GLU A 84 13.53 7.80 1.58
CA GLU A 84 14.24 9.02 1.19
C GLU A 84 15.15 8.74 -0.01
N ILE A 85 15.86 7.61 -0.02
CA ILE A 85 16.63 7.13 -1.19
C ILE A 85 15.72 7.00 -2.42
N ASN A 86 14.56 6.36 -2.28
CA ASN A 86 13.58 6.21 -3.38
C ASN A 86 13.10 7.58 -3.88
N ASN A 87 12.71 8.47 -2.98
CA ASN A 87 12.25 9.81 -3.36
C ASN A 87 13.35 10.62 -4.07
N LEU A 88 14.59 10.57 -3.59
CA LEU A 88 15.72 11.29 -4.18
C LEU A 88 16.10 10.73 -5.56
N HIS A 89 16.35 9.42 -5.65
CA HIS A 89 16.90 8.79 -6.85
C HIS A 89 15.86 8.38 -7.90
N SER A 90 14.56 8.57 -7.63
CA SER A 90 13.49 8.36 -8.61
C SER A 90 13.30 9.53 -9.57
N PHE A 91 13.86 10.72 -9.27
CA PHE A 91 13.74 11.93 -10.10
C PHE A 91 12.31 12.41 -10.39
N LEU A 92 11.27 11.86 -9.74
CA LEU A 92 9.88 12.32 -9.94
C LEU A 92 9.70 13.80 -9.55
N TRP A 93 10.58 14.34 -8.70
CA TRP A 93 10.64 15.77 -8.36
C TRP A 93 11.09 16.67 -9.51
N LEU A 94 11.65 16.15 -10.62
CA LEU A 94 11.99 17.00 -11.77
C LEU A 94 10.77 17.79 -12.26
N ASN A 95 9.60 17.20 -12.18
CA ASN A 95 8.34 17.83 -12.58
C ASN A 95 7.86 18.94 -11.61
N THR A 96 8.50 19.12 -10.45
CA THR A 96 8.19 20.23 -9.54
C THR A 96 9.10 21.44 -9.72
N LEU A 97 10.18 21.31 -10.49
CA LEU A 97 11.07 22.42 -10.82
C LEU A 97 10.46 23.31 -11.90
N ASP A 98 10.85 24.59 -11.90
CA ASP A 98 10.41 25.54 -12.91
C ASP A 98 11.19 25.31 -14.20
N ARG A 99 10.46 24.86 -15.21
CA ARG A 99 10.95 24.54 -16.55
C ARG A 99 11.71 25.69 -17.22
N LYS A 100 11.35 26.94 -16.94
CA LYS A 100 11.96 28.13 -17.55
C LYS A 100 13.22 28.58 -16.83
N SER A 101 13.17 28.64 -15.50
CA SER A 101 14.26 29.22 -14.70
C SER A 101 15.32 28.20 -14.25
N ASP A 102 14.97 26.91 -14.13
CA ASP A 102 15.85 25.89 -13.57
C ASP A 102 16.56 25.00 -14.63
N LYS A 103 16.51 25.35 -15.92
CA LYS A 103 17.03 24.51 -17.02
C LYS A 103 18.47 23.99 -16.80
N PHE A 104 19.40 24.88 -16.46
CA PHE A 104 20.79 24.50 -16.19
C PHE A 104 20.93 23.59 -14.95
N LEU A 105 20.05 23.76 -13.97
CA LEU A 105 20.01 22.95 -12.76
C LEU A 105 19.59 21.51 -13.09
N PHE A 106 18.61 21.28 -13.98
CA PHE A 106 18.24 19.92 -14.44
C PHE A 106 19.45 19.19 -15.00
N GLN A 107 20.14 19.82 -15.96
CA GLN A 107 21.28 19.23 -16.66
C GLN A 107 22.43 18.95 -15.69
N LYS A 108 22.78 19.92 -14.83
CA LYS A 108 23.82 19.77 -13.81
C LYS A 108 23.53 18.62 -12.83
N LEU A 109 22.29 18.50 -12.35
CA LEU A 109 21.88 17.45 -11.42
C LEU A 109 21.96 16.06 -12.07
N ILE A 110 21.42 15.91 -13.28
CA ILE A 110 21.46 14.64 -14.02
C ILE A 110 22.90 14.27 -14.39
N GLU A 111 23.70 15.23 -14.89
CA GLU A 111 25.10 14.99 -15.24
C GLU A 111 25.90 14.52 -14.02
N SER A 112 25.73 15.19 -12.88
CA SER A 112 26.37 14.81 -11.61
C SER A 112 25.94 13.42 -11.14
N TRP A 113 24.64 13.09 -11.26
CA TRP A 113 24.15 11.76 -10.93
C TRP A 113 24.76 10.68 -11.84
N ILE A 114 24.82 10.93 -13.15
CA ILE A 114 25.42 10.01 -14.12
C ILE A 114 26.90 9.80 -13.79
N LYS A 115 27.66 10.85 -13.47
CA LYS A 115 29.08 10.72 -13.09
C LYS A 115 29.29 9.77 -11.90
N LYS A 116 28.31 9.69 -10.97
CA LYS A 116 28.41 8.85 -9.77
C LYS A 116 27.78 7.47 -9.93
N TYR A 117 26.70 7.34 -10.70
CA TYR A 117 25.83 6.16 -10.74
C TYR A 117 25.58 5.60 -12.15
N ASP A 118 26.46 5.87 -13.12
CA ASP A 118 26.40 5.28 -14.47
C ASP A 118 26.56 3.74 -14.49
N LYS A 119 27.12 3.18 -13.42
CA LYS A 119 27.22 1.73 -13.18
C LYS A 119 26.24 1.28 -12.09
N TYR A 120 25.97 -0.03 -12.09
CA TYR A 120 25.05 -0.65 -11.15
C TYR A 120 25.45 -0.39 -9.69
N ASP A 121 24.52 0.22 -8.95
CA ASP A 121 24.55 0.34 -7.50
C ASP A 121 23.29 -0.30 -6.89
N LYS A 122 23.46 -1.17 -5.90
CA LYS A 122 22.37 -1.95 -5.31
C LYS A 122 21.23 -1.09 -4.74
N LYS A 123 21.55 0.06 -4.13
CA LYS A 123 20.55 0.92 -3.49
C LYS A 123 19.83 1.79 -4.51
N VAL A 124 20.57 2.31 -5.49
CA VAL A 124 20.07 3.32 -6.45
C VAL A 124 19.47 2.69 -7.72
N TRP A 125 19.88 1.46 -8.05
CA TRP A 125 19.35 0.66 -9.16
C TRP A 125 18.31 -0.37 -8.69
N ASP A 126 17.68 -0.14 -7.53
CA ASP A 126 16.45 -0.83 -7.20
C ASP A 126 15.42 -0.65 -8.32
N TYR A 127 14.69 -1.72 -8.65
CA TYR A 127 13.84 -1.75 -9.83
C TYR A 127 12.72 -0.71 -9.78
N GLU A 128 12.14 -0.42 -8.61
CA GLU A 128 11.09 0.58 -8.49
C GLU A 128 11.67 1.99 -8.70
N ILE A 129 12.81 2.28 -8.09
CA ILE A 129 13.52 3.56 -8.21
C ILE A 129 13.92 3.79 -9.67
N LEU A 130 14.54 2.80 -10.30
CA LEU A 130 14.99 2.84 -11.68
C LEU A 130 13.80 3.01 -12.65
N SER A 131 12.69 2.31 -12.44
CA SER A 131 11.49 2.47 -13.27
C SER A 131 10.95 3.90 -13.22
N LYS A 132 10.81 4.44 -12.00
CA LYS A 132 10.36 5.83 -11.80
C LYS A 132 11.32 6.84 -12.43
N ARG A 133 12.63 6.60 -12.33
CA ARG A 133 13.65 7.47 -12.93
C ARG A 133 13.59 7.46 -14.45
N ILE A 134 13.44 6.27 -15.07
CA ILE A 134 13.21 6.16 -16.52
C ILE A 134 11.99 6.99 -16.93
N ILE A 135 10.88 6.85 -16.21
CA ILE A 135 9.63 7.58 -16.49
C ILE A 135 9.84 9.08 -16.34
N ALA A 136 10.43 9.54 -15.23
CA ALA A 136 10.70 10.94 -14.97
C ALA A 136 11.62 11.56 -16.04
N TRP A 137 12.69 10.87 -16.41
CA TRP A 137 13.64 11.32 -17.42
C TRP A 137 12.99 11.37 -18.81
N ALA A 138 12.26 10.32 -19.19
CA ALA A 138 11.52 10.26 -20.45
C ALA A 138 10.50 11.40 -20.58
N SER A 139 9.78 11.71 -19.51
CA SER A 139 8.80 12.78 -19.44
C SER A 139 9.38 14.19 -19.39
N ASN A 140 10.70 14.35 -19.31
CA ASN A 140 11.37 15.66 -19.29
C ASN A 140 12.49 15.77 -20.34
N LEU A 141 12.47 14.91 -21.38
CA LEU A 141 13.53 14.87 -22.40
C LEU A 141 13.73 16.22 -23.10
N ASP A 142 12.66 16.98 -23.34
CA ASP A 142 12.73 18.29 -23.98
C ASP A 142 13.69 19.23 -23.24
N ILE A 143 13.51 19.40 -21.93
CA ILE A 143 14.37 20.29 -21.10
C ILE A 143 15.76 19.70 -20.89
N ILE A 144 15.84 18.39 -20.72
CA ILE A 144 17.13 17.69 -20.52
C ILE A 144 18.04 17.92 -21.74
N PHE A 145 17.48 18.01 -22.95
CA PHE A 145 18.23 18.14 -24.20
C PHE A 145 18.39 19.58 -24.70
N GLU A 146 17.49 20.48 -24.31
CA GLU A 146 17.49 21.85 -24.82
C GLU A 146 18.80 22.56 -24.49
N GLY A 147 19.51 23.07 -25.51
CA GLY A 147 20.78 23.80 -25.34
C GLY A 147 21.96 23.00 -24.77
N SER A 148 21.85 21.67 -24.60
CA SER A 148 22.95 20.84 -24.08
C SER A 148 23.91 20.37 -25.19
N LYS A 149 25.16 20.12 -24.81
CA LYS A 149 26.23 19.62 -25.70
C LYS A 149 25.96 18.19 -26.17
N ASN A 150 26.46 17.82 -27.35
CA ASN A 150 26.26 16.47 -27.92
C ASN A 150 26.82 15.37 -27.01
N ASP A 151 28.00 15.55 -26.43
CA ASP A 151 28.62 14.57 -25.52
C ASP A 151 27.72 14.26 -24.31
N TYR A 152 27.04 15.28 -23.76
CA TYR A 152 26.08 15.11 -22.68
C TYR A 152 24.87 14.29 -23.15
N LYS A 153 24.31 14.61 -24.32
CA LYS A 153 23.16 13.90 -24.90
C LYS A 153 23.48 12.43 -25.13
N GLU A 154 24.63 12.12 -25.72
CA GLU A 154 25.08 10.75 -25.95
C GLU A 154 25.24 9.99 -24.64
N LYS A 155 25.92 10.59 -23.64
CA LYS A 155 26.12 9.96 -22.33
C LYS A 155 24.79 9.74 -21.60
N PHE A 156 23.86 10.69 -21.69
CA PHE A 156 22.52 10.57 -21.12
C PHE A 156 21.75 9.40 -21.75
N ILE A 157 21.69 9.35 -23.09
CA ILE A 157 20.98 8.29 -23.82
C ILE A 157 21.58 6.91 -23.48
N LEU A 158 22.92 6.81 -23.50
CA LEU A 158 23.63 5.59 -23.14
C LEU A 158 23.21 5.10 -21.74
N THR A 159 23.14 6.02 -20.78
CA THR A 159 22.77 5.72 -19.40
C THR A 159 21.30 5.33 -19.29
N LEU A 160 20.40 6.00 -20.00
CA LEU A 160 18.97 5.69 -20.03
C LEU A 160 18.72 4.28 -20.61
N ILE A 161 19.33 3.96 -21.76
CA ILE A 161 19.24 2.64 -22.40
C ILE A 161 19.82 1.55 -21.49
N THR A 162 20.96 1.82 -20.84
CA THR A 162 21.59 0.89 -19.90
C THR A 162 20.63 0.51 -18.77
N GLN A 163 19.91 1.49 -18.21
CA GLN A 163 18.91 1.25 -17.17
C GLN A 163 17.70 0.47 -17.69
N ILE A 164 17.17 0.83 -18.86
CA ILE A 164 16.06 0.10 -19.51
C ILE A 164 16.44 -1.37 -19.73
N ASN A 165 17.65 -1.63 -20.24
CA ASN A 165 18.15 -2.98 -20.49
C ASN A 165 18.35 -3.79 -19.21
N HIS A 166 18.80 -3.14 -18.13
CA HIS A 166 18.86 -3.77 -16.81
C HIS A 166 17.47 -4.19 -16.32
N LEU A 167 16.47 -3.31 -16.46
CA LEU A 167 15.10 -3.55 -16.04
C LEU A 167 14.44 -4.69 -16.83
N ALA A 168 14.46 -4.60 -18.16
CA ALA A 168 13.81 -5.57 -19.05
C ALA A 168 14.35 -7.00 -18.85
N ARG A 169 15.65 -7.15 -18.58
CA ARG A 169 16.29 -8.44 -18.33
C ARG A 169 15.91 -9.07 -16.99
N ASN A 170 15.43 -8.28 -16.03
CA ASN A 170 15.28 -8.71 -14.63
C ASN A 170 13.86 -8.63 -14.08
N ILE A 171 12.88 -8.12 -14.84
CA ILE A 171 11.48 -7.98 -14.38
C ILE A 171 10.88 -9.27 -13.79
N LYS A 172 11.26 -10.44 -14.31
CA LYS A 172 10.76 -11.74 -13.83
C LYS A 172 11.21 -12.07 -12.40
N ASN A 173 12.26 -11.43 -11.89
CA ASN A 173 12.80 -11.66 -10.55
C ASN A 173 12.06 -10.89 -9.44
N LEU A 174 11.14 -9.99 -9.82
CA LEU A 174 10.40 -9.14 -8.89
C LEU A 174 9.43 -9.92 -8.01
N SER A 175 9.21 -9.38 -6.80
CA SER A 175 8.52 -10.09 -5.72
C SER A 175 7.02 -9.80 -5.66
N THR A 176 6.59 -8.57 -5.93
CA THR A 176 5.18 -8.16 -5.81
C THR A 176 4.58 -7.81 -7.17
N GLY A 177 3.24 -7.90 -7.28
CA GLY A 177 2.54 -7.53 -8.51
C GLY A 177 2.59 -6.03 -8.79
N SER A 178 2.49 -5.21 -7.74
CA SER A 178 2.59 -3.75 -7.84
C SER A 178 3.97 -3.29 -8.35
N GLU A 179 5.07 -3.84 -7.80
CA GLU A 179 6.45 -3.61 -8.31
C GLU A 179 6.55 -3.98 -9.80
N LYS A 180 5.99 -5.13 -10.20
CA LYS A 180 6.00 -5.59 -11.58
C LYS A 180 5.23 -4.65 -12.52
N ILE A 181 4.08 -4.11 -12.12
CA ILE A 181 3.31 -3.13 -12.90
C ILE A 181 4.12 -1.85 -13.13
N ILE A 182 4.77 -1.34 -12.08
CA ILE A 182 5.66 -0.17 -12.18
C ILE A 182 6.78 -0.44 -13.19
N CYS A 183 7.42 -1.61 -13.11
CA CYS A 183 8.52 -1.98 -14.01
C CYS A 183 8.04 -2.17 -15.46
N SER A 184 6.89 -2.82 -15.66
CA SER A 184 6.27 -2.95 -16.98
C SER A 184 5.97 -1.59 -17.59
N SER A 185 5.52 -0.61 -16.80
CA SER A 185 5.23 0.74 -17.31
C SER A 185 6.47 1.43 -17.89
N ALA A 186 7.63 1.33 -17.23
CA ALA A 186 8.89 1.90 -17.73
C ALA A 186 9.41 1.16 -18.97
N ILE A 187 9.25 -0.17 -19.02
CA ILE A 187 9.60 -0.98 -20.21
C ILE A 187 8.70 -0.61 -21.39
N ILE A 188 7.38 -0.53 -21.20
CA ILE A 188 6.42 -0.13 -22.23
C ILE A 188 6.77 1.26 -22.76
N LEU A 189 6.98 2.23 -21.86
CA LEU A 189 7.36 3.57 -22.24
C LEU A 189 8.65 3.57 -23.08
N SER A 190 9.66 2.79 -22.68
CA SER A 190 10.89 2.67 -23.47
C SER A 190 10.67 2.15 -24.88
N GLY A 191 9.68 1.27 -25.09
CA GLY A 191 9.33 0.77 -26.42
C GLY A 191 8.62 1.79 -27.29
N LEU A 192 8.05 2.84 -26.69
CA LEU A 192 7.49 3.98 -27.40
C LEU A 192 8.58 5.03 -27.72
N LEU A 193 9.56 5.22 -26.82
CA LEU A 193 10.59 6.26 -26.95
C LEU A 193 11.53 6.06 -28.15
N PHE A 194 12.04 4.84 -28.35
CA PHE A 194 13.04 4.53 -29.38
C PHE A 194 12.56 3.39 -30.29
N LYS A 195 12.93 3.45 -31.59
CA LYS A 195 12.61 2.38 -32.54
C LYS A 195 13.39 1.11 -32.26
N GLU A 196 14.63 1.25 -31.78
CA GLU A 196 15.55 0.18 -31.41
C GLU A 196 15.02 -0.67 -30.25
N THR A 197 14.22 -0.05 -29.37
CA THR A 197 13.58 -0.72 -28.23
C THR A 197 12.11 -1.03 -28.48
N SER A 198 11.60 -0.93 -29.72
CA SER A 198 10.20 -1.22 -30.06
C SER A 198 9.72 -2.60 -29.58
N PHE A 199 10.61 -3.60 -29.51
CA PHE A 199 10.29 -4.91 -28.93
C PHE A 199 9.86 -4.85 -27.45
N ASN A 200 10.32 -3.84 -26.69
CA ASN A 200 9.94 -3.62 -25.29
C ASN A 200 8.46 -3.27 -25.15
N LEU A 201 7.83 -2.66 -26.16
CA LEU A 201 6.40 -2.37 -26.13
C LEU A 201 5.61 -3.68 -26.07
N THR A 202 5.84 -4.57 -27.04
CA THR A 202 5.19 -5.88 -27.12
C THR A 202 5.52 -6.76 -25.92
N PHE A 203 6.79 -6.78 -25.51
CA PHE A 203 7.22 -7.55 -24.33
C PHE A 203 6.56 -7.03 -23.04
N GLY A 204 6.57 -5.72 -22.82
CA GLY A 204 6.02 -5.09 -21.63
C GLY A 204 4.50 -5.26 -21.52
N LEU A 205 3.76 -5.13 -22.63
CA LEU A 205 2.32 -5.39 -22.66
C LEU A 205 1.98 -6.85 -22.37
N LYS A 206 2.71 -7.81 -22.95
CA LYS A 206 2.51 -9.25 -22.66
C LYS A 206 2.81 -9.62 -21.21
N GLU A 207 3.84 -9.03 -20.62
CA GLU A 207 4.12 -9.26 -19.20
C GLU A 207 3.07 -8.58 -18.32
N LEU A 208 2.63 -7.36 -18.67
CA LEU A 208 1.56 -6.65 -17.95
C LEU A 208 0.26 -7.46 -17.93
N GLU A 209 -0.17 -8.00 -19.06
CA GLU A 209 -1.36 -8.86 -19.16
C GLU A 209 -1.29 -10.03 -18.17
N LYS A 210 -0.21 -10.82 -18.21
CA LYS A 210 0.03 -11.92 -17.26
C LYS A 210 0.04 -11.45 -15.80
N ILE A 211 0.61 -10.28 -15.52
CA ILE A 211 0.64 -9.72 -14.17
C ILE A 211 -0.79 -9.40 -13.72
N THR A 212 -1.60 -8.77 -14.58
CA THR A 212 -2.97 -8.38 -14.25
C THR A 212 -3.88 -9.59 -13.99
N GLU A 213 -3.73 -10.67 -14.76
CA GLU A 213 -4.49 -11.91 -14.54
C GLU A 213 -4.18 -12.59 -13.20
N ASN A 214 -2.92 -12.50 -12.76
CA ASN A 214 -2.45 -13.19 -11.57
C ASN A 214 -2.54 -12.35 -10.29
N PHE A 215 -2.39 -11.03 -10.39
CA PHE A 215 -2.29 -10.15 -9.23
C PHE A 215 -3.65 -9.69 -8.70
N PHE A 216 -4.65 -9.55 -9.57
CA PHE A 216 -6.00 -9.14 -9.20
C PHE A 216 -6.92 -10.34 -9.02
N ASP A 217 -7.97 -10.18 -8.21
CA ASP A 217 -9.10 -11.08 -8.14
C ASP A 217 -10.10 -10.79 -9.27
N LYS A 218 -11.22 -11.53 -9.30
CA LYS A 218 -12.25 -11.37 -10.32
C LYS A 218 -12.87 -9.97 -10.34
N SER A 219 -12.93 -9.29 -9.18
CA SER A 219 -13.50 -7.95 -9.03
C SER A 219 -12.55 -6.83 -9.48
N GLY A 220 -11.25 -7.13 -9.59
CA GLY A 220 -10.18 -6.14 -9.82
C GLY A 220 -9.44 -5.73 -8.55
N PHE A 221 -9.69 -6.34 -7.39
CA PHE A 221 -8.97 -6.00 -6.17
C PHE A 221 -7.65 -6.81 -6.10
N PRO A 222 -6.53 -6.24 -5.62
CA PRO A 222 -5.30 -7.00 -5.44
C PRO A 222 -5.50 -8.22 -4.52
N ARG A 223 -4.99 -9.38 -4.93
CA ARG A 223 -5.04 -10.61 -4.11
C ARG A 223 -4.29 -10.51 -2.79
N SER A 224 -3.42 -9.52 -2.64
CA SER A 224 -2.77 -9.15 -1.37
C SER A 224 -3.71 -8.49 -0.36
N ARG A 225 -4.91 -8.10 -0.82
CA ARG A 225 -5.90 -7.35 -0.05
C ARG A 225 -5.38 -5.99 0.46
N ASN A 226 -4.37 -5.42 -0.22
CA ASN A 226 -3.80 -4.12 0.12
C ASN A 226 -4.40 -3.00 -0.75
N PRO A 227 -5.22 -2.09 -0.19
CA PRO A 227 -5.79 -0.96 -0.92
C PRO A 227 -4.74 0.00 -1.53
N GLU A 228 -3.57 0.13 -0.90
CA GLU A 228 -2.51 0.99 -1.45
C GLU A 228 -1.91 0.40 -2.74
N GLU A 229 -1.80 -0.91 -2.86
CA GLU A 229 -1.35 -1.54 -4.11
C GLU A 229 -2.37 -1.38 -5.23
N LEU A 230 -3.67 -1.28 -4.91
CA LEU A 230 -4.72 -0.99 -5.89
C LEU A 230 -4.54 0.41 -6.48
N ILE A 231 -4.36 1.43 -5.64
CA ILE A 231 -4.14 2.82 -6.09
C ILE A 231 -2.88 2.91 -6.95
N ILE A 232 -1.77 2.34 -6.47
CA ILE A 232 -0.50 2.36 -7.21
C ILE A 232 -0.71 1.72 -8.58
N SER A 233 -1.31 0.54 -8.64
CA SER A 233 -1.54 -0.15 -9.91
C SER A 233 -2.41 0.66 -10.87
N LEU A 234 -3.50 1.26 -10.38
CA LEU A 234 -4.40 2.10 -11.19
C LEU A 234 -3.66 3.30 -11.81
N LYS A 235 -2.79 3.97 -11.04
CA LYS A 235 -1.98 5.08 -11.55
C LYS A 235 -1.12 4.67 -12.75
N TYR A 236 -0.37 3.58 -12.63
CA TYR A 236 0.54 3.15 -13.68
C TYR A 236 -0.17 2.53 -14.89
N ILE A 237 -1.27 1.81 -14.67
CA ILE A 237 -2.04 1.20 -15.76
C ILE A 237 -2.75 2.27 -16.60
N ILE A 238 -3.34 3.29 -15.98
CA ILE A 238 -3.89 4.45 -16.71
C ILE A 238 -2.78 5.19 -17.44
N LEU A 239 -1.64 5.39 -16.80
CA LEU A 239 -0.49 6.06 -17.42
C LEU A 239 -0.03 5.34 -18.69
N ILE A 240 0.05 4.00 -18.66
CA ILE A 240 0.34 3.18 -19.85
C ILE A 240 -0.69 3.44 -20.95
N ARG A 241 -1.98 3.41 -20.63
CA ARG A 241 -3.04 3.65 -21.61
C ARG A 241 -2.95 5.03 -22.24
N GLU A 242 -2.69 6.05 -21.43
CA GLU A 242 -2.60 7.42 -21.94
C GLU A 242 -1.33 7.65 -22.78
N TRP A 243 -0.22 6.96 -22.49
CA TRP A 243 0.93 6.95 -23.39
C TRP A 243 0.62 6.29 -24.72
N LEU A 244 -0.02 5.11 -24.72
CA LEU A 244 -0.41 4.44 -25.97
C LEU A 244 -1.33 5.33 -26.82
N LYS A 245 -2.27 6.02 -26.17
CA LYS A 245 -3.16 6.98 -26.83
C LYS A 245 -2.39 8.18 -27.40
N GLU A 246 -1.49 8.78 -26.61
CA GLU A 246 -0.71 9.95 -27.03
C GLU A 246 0.27 9.61 -28.17
N SER A 247 0.85 8.41 -28.15
CA SER A 247 1.75 7.90 -29.20
C SER A 247 1.00 7.29 -30.40
N GLN A 248 -0.33 7.37 -30.43
CA GLN A 248 -1.20 6.77 -31.47
C GLN A 248 -0.94 5.27 -31.68
N SER A 249 -0.53 4.58 -30.62
CA SER A 249 -0.30 3.13 -30.61
C SER A 249 -1.59 2.39 -30.28
N HIS A 250 -1.69 1.14 -30.71
CA HIS A 250 -2.85 0.29 -30.40
C HIS A 250 -2.97 0.10 -28.87
N ILE A 251 -4.19 0.27 -28.36
CA ILE A 251 -4.55 0.02 -26.96
C ILE A 251 -5.17 -1.38 -26.89
N PRO A 252 -4.52 -2.35 -26.22
CA PRO A 252 -5.07 -3.70 -26.11
C PRO A 252 -6.33 -3.77 -25.24
N ASP A 253 -7.29 -4.62 -25.60
CA ASP A 253 -8.57 -4.76 -24.90
C ASP A 253 -8.42 -5.13 -23.41
N PHE A 254 -7.40 -5.95 -23.07
CA PHE A 254 -7.15 -6.32 -21.67
C PHE A 254 -6.89 -5.09 -20.79
N LEU A 255 -6.30 -4.03 -21.36
CA LEU A 255 -5.94 -2.82 -20.64
C LEU A 255 -7.19 -2.03 -20.24
N ASP A 256 -8.13 -1.86 -21.16
CA ASP A 256 -9.42 -1.22 -20.87
C ASP A 256 -10.24 -2.04 -19.86
N ASN A 257 -10.27 -3.36 -20.03
CA ASN A 257 -10.97 -4.27 -19.11
C ASN A 257 -10.39 -4.18 -17.69
N ILE A 258 -9.06 -4.25 -17.54
CA ILE A 258 -8.47 -4.16 -16.21
C ILE A 258 -8.72 -2.79 -15.59
N ILE A 259 -8.53 -1.69 -16.33
CA ILE A 259 -8.77 -0.31 -15.85
C ILE A 259 -10.19 -0.16 -15.31
N PHE A 260 -11.20 -0.68 -16.03
CA PHE A 260 -12.58 -0.67 -15.56
C PHE A 260 -12.73 -1.37 -14.21
N LYS A 261 -12.18 -2.59 -14.06
CA LYS A 261 -12.26 -3.36 -12.81
C LYS A 261 -11.54 -2.67 -11.64
N ILE A 262 -10.27 -2.30 -11.83
CA ILE A 262 -9.47 -1.67 -10.78
C ILE A 262 -9.99 -0.27 -10.44
N GLY A 263 -10.56 0.44 -11.41
CA GLY A 263 -11.19 1.75 -11.21
C GLY A 263 -12.45 1.68 -10.36
N ASN A 264 -13.31 0.67 -10.57
CA ASN A 264 -14.48 0.45 -9.72
C ASN A 264 -14.08 0.02 -8.29
N CYS A 265 -13.01 -0.77 -8.15
CA CYS A 265 -12.41 -1.04 -6.84
C CYS A 265 -11.83 0.23 -6.19
N TYR A 266 -11.27 1.14 -6.98
CA TYR A 266 -10.77 2.42 -6.47
C TYR A 266 -11.91 3.30 -5.94
N GLU A 267 -13.03 3.38 -6.66
CA GLU A 267 -14.23 4.08 -6.19
C GLU A 267 -14.73 3.52 -4.86
N PHE A 268 -14.71 2.19 -4.71
CA PHE A 268 -15.09 1.52 -3.47
C PHE A 268 -14.22 1.92 -2.26
N ILE A 269 -12.88 2.00 -2.41
CA ILE A 269 -11.97 2.27 -1.27
C ILE A 269 -11.87 3.76 -0.88
N LYS A 270 -12.35 4.68 -1.71
CA LYS A 270 -12.33 6.12 -1.41
C LYS A 270 -13.29 6.44 -0.28
N ASN A 271 -12.81 7.11 0.77
CA ASN A 271 -13.68 7.57 1.84
C ASN A 271 -14.06 9.05 1.69
N SER A 272 -15.11 9.46 2.38
CA SER A 272 -15.58 10.85 2.41
C SER A 272 -14.50 11.85 2.86
N ASN A 273 -13.54 11.41 3.67
CA ASN A 273 -12.40 12.21 4.14
C ASN A 273 -11.21 12.32 3.16
N LYS A 274 -11.40 11.89 1.90
CA LYS A 274 -10.39 11.93 0.84
C LYS A 274 -9.14 11.08 1.10
N LYS A 275 -9.25 10.12 2.02
CA LYS A 275 -8.21 9.16 2.36
C LYS A 275 -8.77 7.75 2.29
N ILE A 276 -7.88 6.77 2.16
CA ILE A 276 -8.24 5.36 2.27
C ILE A 276 -8.25 4.86 3.72
N SER A 277 -8.89 3.71 3.91
CA SER A 277 -8.88 2.97 5.17
C SER A 277 -7.56 2.23 5.39
N LEU A 278 -7.09 2.14 6.63
CA LEU A 278 -5.77 1.59 7.00
C LEU A 278 -5.83 0.07 7.20
N PHE A 279 -6.20 -0.66 6.15
CA PHE A 279 -6.20 -2.12 6.16
C PHE A 279 -4.97 -2.69 5.47
N ASN A 280 -4.41 -3.76 6.04
CA ASN A 280 -3.24 -4.47 5.52
C ASN A 280 -2.08 -3.47 5.26
N GLY A 281 -1.29 -3.67 4.21
CA GLY A 281 -0.11 -2.86 3.92
C GLY A 281 -0.34 -1.37 3.59
N ALA A 282 -1.54 -0.84 3.84
CA ALA A 282 -1.92 0.54 3.54
C ALA A 282 -1.37 1.53 4.56
N THR A 283 -0.93 2.65 4.01
CA THR A 283 -0.68 3.91 4.73
C THR A 283 -1.72 4.95 4.30
N GLU A 284 -1.78 6.08 4.99
CA GLU A 284 -2.65 7.18 4.60
C GLU A 284 -2.24 7.74 3.24
N ILE A 285 -3.14 7.61 2.27
CA ILE A 285 -3.01 8.21 0.94
C ILE A 285 -4.14 9.20 0.77
N ASN A 286 -3.79 10.46 0.56
CA ASN A 286 -4.74 11.44 0.04
C ASN A 286 -4.89 11.21 -1.47
N HIS A 287 -6.13 11.21 -1.95
CA HIS A 287 -6.45 10.93 -3.34
C HIS A 287 -7.08 12.10 -4.10
N ASP A 288 -7.07 13.32 -3.54
CA ASP A 288 -7.66 14.51 -4.17
C ASP A 288 -6.99 14.84 -5.51
N ASP A 289 -5.66 14.93 -5.51
CA ASP A 289 -4.87 15.21 -6.72
C ASP A 289 -5.12 14.15 -7.80
N TYR A 290 -5.34 12.89 -7.38
CA TYR A 290 -5.59 11.81 -8.32
C TYR A 290 -7.02 11.81 -8.86
N ASP A 291 -8.01 12.14 -8.03
CA ASP A 291 -9.40 12.33 -8.49
C ASP A 291 -9.50 13.47 -9.51
N LEU A 292 -8.78 14.57 -9.28
CA LEU A 292 -8.69 15.68 -10.23
C LEU A 292 -8.05 15.23 -11.56
N PHE A 293 -6.97 14.44 -11.49
CA PHE A 293 -6.34 13.85 -12.67
C PHE A 293 -7.33 12.97 -13.44
N LEU A 294 -8.00 12.03 -12.78
CA LEU A 294 -8.98 11.13 -13.42
C LEU A 294 -10.09 11.90 -14.11
N LYS A 295 -10.64 12.93 -13.45
CA LYS A 295 -11.66 13.82 -14.03
C LYS A 295 -11.15 14.53 -15.28
N ARG A 296 -9.94 15.10 -15.24
CA ARG A 296 -9.30 15.78 -16.39
C ARG A 296 -9.08 14.82 -17.57
N MET A 297 -8.71 13.57 -17.27
CA MET A 297 -8.51 12.51 -18.25
C MET A 297 -9.81 11.81 -18.68
N LYS A 298 -10.97 12.27 -18.17
CA LYS A 298 -12.32 11.75 -18.47
C LYS A 298 -12.54 10.28 -18.07
N TYR A 299 -11.86 9.83 -17.01
CA TYR A 299 -12.18 8.55 -16.38
C TYR A 299 -13.34 8.72 -15.40
N SER A 300 -14.31 7.81 -15.49
CA SER A 300 -15.43 7.71 -14.57
C SER A 300 -15.57 6.26 -14.13
N PHE A 301 -15.64 6.06 -12.82
CA PHE A 301 -15.79 4.74 -12.20
C PHE A 301 -17.01 4.77 -11.29
N THR A 302 -17.59 3.59 -11.08
CA THR A 302 -18.76 3.44 -10.21
C THR A 302 -18.52 2.35 -9.19
N ASN A 303 -19.16 2.47 -8.03
CA ASN A 303 -19.24 1.40 -7.07
C ASN A 303 -20.68 1.13 -6.70
N ASN A 304 -21.19 -0.02 -7.17
CA ASN A 304 -22.53 -0.51 -6.84
C ASN A 304 -22.49 -1.69 -5.86
N GLU A 305 -21.28 -2.10 -5.43
CA GLU A 305 -21.08 -3.25 -4.55
C GLU A 305 -20.80 -2.77 -3.13
N PHE A 306 -21.40 -3.44 -2.15
CA PHE A 306 -21.10 -3.23 -0.73
C PHE A 306 -19.85 -4.00 -0.29
N GLU A 307 -19.36 -4.94 -1.12
CA GLU A 307 -18.18 -5.75 -0.81
C GLU A 307 -17.20 -5.85 -1.98
N ARG A 308 -15.92 -5.56 -1.72
CA ARG A 308 -14.80 -5.85 -2.64
C ARG A 308 -13.54 -6.22 -1.85
N GLY A 309 -12.73 -7.15 -2.36
CA GLY A 309 -11.43 -7.50 -1.77
C GLY A 309 -11.48 -8.08 -0.35
N GLY A 310 -12.65 -8.57 0.10
CA GLY A 310 -12.89 -9.00 1.47
C GLY A 310 -13.07 -7.82 2.45
N PHE A 311 -13.53 -6.67 1.96
CA PHE A 311 -13.95 -5.55 2.77
C PHE A 311 -15.42 -5.26 2.50
N ILE A 312 -16.17 -4.95 3.56
CA ILE A 312 -17.52 -4.40 3.44
C ILE A 312 -17.45 -2.90 3.72
N LYS A 313 -18.18 -2.13 2.94
CA LYS A 313 -18.34 -0.70 3.14
C LYS A 313 -19.80 -0.32 3.14
N ALA A 314 -20.20 0.50 4.11
CA ALA A 314 -21.55 0.98 4.24
C ALA A 314 -21.56 2.46 4.60
N LYS A 315 -22.54 3.18 4.06
CA LYS A 315 -22.68 4.62 4.26
C LYS A 315 -24.14 4.94 4.56
N ASN A 316 -24.37 5.71 5.62
CA ASN A 316 -25.69 6.21 5.98
C ASN A 316 -25.57 7.71 6.26
N LYS A 317 -26.12 8.53 5.34
CA LYS A 317 -25.96 10.00 5.34
C LYS A 317 -24.48 10.40 5.46
N ASN A 318 -24.08 10.85 6.65
CA ASN A 318 -22.75 11.37 6.94
C ASN A 318 -21.86 10.35 7.65
N LEU A 319 -22.41 9.19 8.02
CA LEU A 319 -21.68 8.09 8.65
C LEU A 319 -21.18 7.11 7.60
N GLU A 320 -19.95 6.68 7.76
CA GLU A 320 -19.30 5.74 6.88
C GLU A 320 -18.49 4.74 7.70
N ILE A 321 -18.70 3.45 7.42
CA ILE A 321 -17.96 2.36 8.04
C ILE A 321 -17.32 1.49 6.96
N SER A 322 -16.08 1.09 7.21
CA SER A 322 -15.38 0.08 6.43
C SER A 322 -14.95 -1.05 7.36
N ILE A 323 -15.12 -2.31 6.96
CA ILE A 323 -14.87 -3.48 7.80
C ILE A 323 -14.07 -4.52 7.02
N ASP A 324 -13.05 -5.10 7.65
CA ASP A 324 -12.34 -6.28 7.13
C ASP A 324 -13.14 -7.55 7.42
N VAL A 325 -13.60 -8.25 6.39
CA VAL A 325 -14.37 -9.51 6.49
C VAL A 325 -13.77 -10.63 5.63
N GLY A 326 -12.50 -10.52 5.25
CA GLY A 326 -11.88 -11.43 4.30
C GLY A 326 -10.89 -12.40 4.94
N GLU A 327 -10.64 -13.51 4.23
CA GLU A 327 -9.64 -14.50 4.61
C GLU A 327 -8.19 -14.02 4.41
N PRO A 328 -7.21 -14.63 5.09
CA PRO A 328 -5.80 -14.33 4.86
C PRO A 328 -5.37 -14.75 3.45
N PRO A 329 -4.65 -13.89 2.71
CA PRO A 329 -4.28 -14.19 1.34
C PRO A 329 -3.28 -15.36 1.25
N PRO A 330 -3.12 -15.99 0.08
CA PRO A 330 -2.02 -16.93 -0.19
C PRO A 330 -0.65 -16.32 0.15
N ASN A 331 0.32 -17.16 0.54
CA ASN A 331 1.58 -16.66 1.10
C ASN A 331 2.40 -15.79 0.12
N ASN A 332 2.28 -16.04 -1.19
CA ASN A 332 2.88 -15.22 -2.24
C ASN A 332 2.28 -13.79 -2.36
N PHE A 333 1.15 -13.53 -1.71
CA PHE A 333 0.51 -12.20 -1.62
C PHE A 333 0.49 -11.64 -0.19
N SER A 334 1.12 -12.33 0.77
CA SER A 334 1.03 -11.99 2.20
C SER A 334 2.10 -11.02 2.71
N LYS A 335 3.02 -10.56 1.85
CA LYS A 335 4.21 -9.74 2.22
C LYS A 335 3.87 -8.61 3.21
N PHE A 336 2.75 -7.92 3.00
CA PHE A 336 2.28 -6.80 3.82
C PHE A 336 0.96 -7.07 4.55
N TYR A 337 0.53 -8.33 4.63
CA TYR A 337 -0.73 -8.70 5.29
C TYR A 337 -0.67 -8.43 6.81
N GLN A 338 -1.82 -8.10 7.39
CA GLN A 338 -2.00 -7.87 8.82
C GLN A 338 -3.14 -8.73 9.37
N ALA A 339 -3.04 -9.18 10.62
CA ALA A 339 -4.06 -9.99 11.28
C ALA A 339 -5.24 -9.15 11.80
N GLY A 340 -5.80 -8.30 10.93
CA GLY A 340 -6.82 -7.29 11.23
C GLY A 340 -8.26 -7.69 10.91
N CYS A 341 -8.56 -8.98 10.73
CA CYS A 341 -9.92 -9.44 10.43
C CYS A 341 -10.94 -8.95 11.48
N LEU A 342 -12.12 -8.56 11.02
CA LEU A 342 -13.21 -7.93 11.78
C LEU A 342 -12.87 -6.56 12.39
N SER A 343 -11.71 -5.99 12.05
CA SER A 343 -11.44 -4.59 12.35
C SER A 343 -12.27 -3.68 11.47
N PHE A 344 -12.46 -2.45 11.94
CA PHE A 344 -13.25 -1.46 11.23
C PHE A 344 -12.62 -0.06 11.36
N GLU A 345 -13.01 0.80 10.42
CA GLU A 345 -12.83 2.24 10.53
C GLU A 345 -14.17 2.94 10.46
N PHE A 346 -14.33 4.01 11.22
CA PHE A 346 -15.57 4.77 11.33
C PHE A 346 -15.30 6.26 11.09
N ILE A 347 -16.04 6.84 10.16
CA ILE A 347 -15.94 8.23 9.73
C ILE A 347 -17.31 8.89 9.91
N SER A 348 -17.31 10.11 10.44
CA SER A 348 -18.49 10.97 10.47
C SER A 348 -18.17 12.35 9.92
N ASN A 349 -19.00 12.85 9.00
CA ASN A 349 -18.86 14.17 8.39
C ASN A 349 -17.43 14.45 7.86
N GLY A 350 -16.80 13.42 7.26
CA GLY A 350 -15.44 13.51 6.75
C GLY A 350 -14.33 13.48 7.81
N GLU A 351 -14.65 13.34 9.09
CA GLU A 351 -13.67 13.15 10.17
C GLU A 351 -13.58 11.66 10.56
N LYS A 352 -12.37 11.10 10.52
CA LYS A 352 -12.13 9.71 10.93
C LYS A 352 -12.05 9.64 12.45
N ILE A 353 -12.92 8.85 13.06
CA ILE A 353 -13.04 8.71 14.52
C ILE A 353 -12.26 7.47 14.98
N ILE A 354 -12.70 6.30 14.51
CA ILE A 354 -12.06 5.01 14.77
C ILE A 354 -11.23 4.65 13.54
N CYS A 355 -9.99 4.25 13.76
CA CYS A 355 -9.09 3.80 12.70
C CYS A 355 -8.43 2.47 13.06
N ASN A 356 -7.57 1.97 12.18
CA ASN A 356 -6.53 1.02 12.55
C ASN A 356 -5.19 1.74 12.71
N SER A 357 -4.17 1.04 13.25
CA SER A 357 -2.84 1.66 13.38
C SER A 357 -2.15 1.87 12.03
N GLY A 358 -2.55 1.16 10.97
CA GLY A 358 -1.88 1.15 9.66
C GLY A 358 -0.61 0.29 9.65
N TYR A 359 0.10 0.28 8.51
CA TYR A 359 1.29 -0.55 8.31
C TYR A 359 2.59 0.24 8.36
N SER A 360 3.58 -0.27 9.11
CA SER A 360 4.91 0.36 9.15
C SER A 360 5.74 -0.01 7.92
N LYS A 361 5.99 0.97 7.05
CA LYS A 361 6.93 0.86 5.91
C LYS A 361 8.38 1.21 6.26
N LEU A 362 8.65 1.54 7.53
CA LEU A 362 10.01 1.83 7.98
C LEU A 362 10.87 0.55 8.01
N ALA A 363 12.19 0.72 7.87
CA ALA A 363 13.15 -0.38 7.72
C ALA A 363 13.19 -1.38 8.90
N SER A 364 12.68 -1.01 10.08
CA SER A 364 12.67 -1.90 11.24
C SER A 364 11.60 -2.97 11.12
N GLN A 365 12.05 -4.21 10.95
CA GLN A 365 11.22 -5.43 10.98
C GLN A 365 10.40 -5.56 12.27
N LYS A 366 10.85 -4.95 13.37
CA LYS A 366 10.09 -4.91 14.63
C LYS A 366 8.79 -4.15 14.46
N PHE A 367 8.80 -2.98 13.80
CA PHE A 367 7.59 -2.18 13.61
C PHE A 367 6.63 -2.79 12.60
N SER A 368 7.13 -3.38 11.51
CA SER A 368 6.26 -4.11 10.58
C SER A 368 5.58 -5.29 11.29
N SER A 369 6.31 -6.06 12.09
CA SER A 369 5.75 -7.17 12.88
C SER A 369 4.70 -6.70 13.90
N LEU A 370 4.96 -5.60 14.63
CA LEU A 370 3.99 -5.02 15.57
C LEU A 370 2.71 -4.56 14.85
N SER A 371 2.88 -3.84 13.73
CA SER A 371 1.76 -3.34 12.94
C SER A 371 0.90 -4.45 12.36
N SER A 372 1.43 -5.66 12.17
CA SER A 372 0.68 -6.80 11.64
C SER A 372 -0.08 -7.62 12.67
N SER A 373 0.05 -7.30 13.96
CA SER A 373 -0.69 -7.98 15.02
C SER A 373 -2.15 -7.55 15.09
N THR A 374 -3.03 -8.42 15.58
CA THR A 374 -4.45 -8.08 15.82
C THR A 374 -4.60 -6.94 16.83
N ALA A 375 -3.68 -6.82 17.79
CA ALA A 375 -3.69 -5.76 18.80
C ALA A 375 -3.41 -4.33 18.26
N ALA A 376 -2.98 -4.23 17.00
CA ALA A 376 -2.81 -2.97 16.26
C ALA A 376 -4.07 -2.53 15.50
N HIS A 377 -5.16 -3.30 15.61
CA HIS A 377 -6.41 -3.08 14.88
C HIS A 377 -7.59 -2.92 15.84
N SER A 378 -8.63 -2.22 15.39
CA SER A 378 -9.85 -1.98 16.16
C SER A 378 -10.75 -3.22 16.16
N THR A 379 -10.29 -4.30 16.80
CA THR A 379 -10.94 -5.61 16.84
C THR A 379 -10.69 -6.34 18.17
N LEU A 380 -11.31 -7.51 18.33
CA LEU A 380 -11.12 -8.40 19.48
C LEU A 380 -9.88 -9.30 19.29
N TYR A 381 -9.13 -9.52 20.36
CA TYR A 381 -8.13 -10.59 20.43
C TYR A 381 -8.11 -11.32 21.77
N ILE A 382 -7.59 -12.55 21.76
CA ILE A 382 -7.62 -13.47 22.91
C ILE A 382 -6.20 -13.75 23.41
N ASN A 383 -5.98 -13.71 24.73
CA ASN A 383 -4.74 -14.09 25.41
C ASN A 383 -3.48 -13.51 24.74
N ASN A 384 -3.52 -12.23 24.32
CA ASN A 384 -2.42 -11.57 23.59
C ASN A 384 -1.97 -12.26 22.30
N ASN A 385 -2.84 -13.07 21.68
CA ASN A 385 -2.59 -13.74 20.41
C ASN A 385 -3.39 -13.11 19.27
N SER A 386 -2.75 -13.02 18.11
CA SER A 386 -3.40 -12.58 16.88
C SER A 386 -4.25 -13.70 16.27
N SER A 387 -5.23 -13.33 15.44
CA SER A 387 -6.10 -14.26 14.72
C SER A 387 -5.36 -15.10 13.67
N CYS A 388 -4.19 -14.62 13.22
CA CYS A 388 -3.21 -15.36 12.43
C CYS A 388 -1.85 -15.37 13.13
N SER A 389 -1.04 -16.39 12.83
CA SER A 389 0.37 -16.42 13.22
C SER A 389 1.29 -16.22 12.02
N PHE A 390 2.36 -15.47 12.24
CA PHE A 390 3.37 -15.13 11.23
C PHE A 390 4.70 -15.82 11.53
N GLN A 391 5.48 -16.04 10.49
CA GLN A 391 6.88 -16.45 10.63
C GLN A 391 7.65 -15.38 11.41
N LYS A 392 8.48 -15.81 12.36
CA LYS A 392 9.31 -14.93 13.21
C LYS A 392 10.78 -14.92 12.80
N ASN A 393 11.21 -15.87 11.97
CA ASN A 393 12.58 -15.95 11.50
C ASN A 393 12.92 -14.73 10.62
N LYS A 394 13.93 -13.96 11.05
CA LYS A 394 14.35 -12.72 10.39
C LYS A 394 14.74 -12.94 8.93
N LEU A 395 15.49 -14.00 8.65
CA LEU A 395 16.01 -14.37 7.33
C LEU A 395 14.88 -14.68 6.34
N ILE A 396 13.87 -15.44 6.76
CA ILE A 396 12.69 -15.74 5.92
C ILE A 396 11.91 -14.45 5.64
N ASN A 397 11.69 -13.65 6.67
CA ASN A 397 10.90 -12.43 6.55
C ASN A 397 11.61 -11.32 5.74
N GLU A 398 12.95 -11.29 5.72
CA GLU A 398 13.72 -10.40 4.83
C GLU A 398 13.41 -10.69 3.35
N ILE A 399 13.16 -11.96 3.01
CA ILE A 399 12.99 -12.41 1.62
C ILE A 399 11.54 -12.44 1.17
N TYR A 400 10.62 -12.79 2.08
CA TYR A 400 9.21 -13.05 1.74
C TYR A 400 8.24 -12.09 2.44
N GLY A 401 8.72 -11.24 3.36
CA GLY A 401 7.86 -10.41 4.21
C GLY A 401 7.07 -11.25 5.21
N ASN A 402 5.82 -10.85 5.48
CA ASN A 402 4.96 -11.52 6.46
C ASN A 402 4.42 -12.85 5.94
N VAL A 403 5.17 -13.94 6.12
CA VAL A 403 4.69 -15.28 5.79
C VAL A 403 3.71 -15.78 6.86
N ILE A 404 2.50 -16.15 6.44
CA ILE A 404 1.45 -16.67 7.33
C ILE A 404 1.68 -18.17 7.59
N LEU A 405 1.70 -18.57 8.86
CA LEU A 405 1.88 -19.96 9.30
C LEU A 405 0.53 -20.64 9.59
N GLU A 406 -0.36 -19.93 10.29
CA GLU A 406 -1.72 -20.39 10.58
C GLU A 406 -2.72 -19.38 10.03
N LYS A 407 -3.59 -19.89 9.17
CA LYS A 407 -4.70 -19.15 8.56
C LYS A 407 -5.99 -19.47 9.30
N PHE A 408 -6.92 -18.54 9.23
CA PHE A 408 -8.32 -18.75 9.61
C PHE A 408 -9.19 -18.83 8.36
N THR A 409 -10.41 -19.30 8.55
CA THR A 409 -11.51 -19.27 7.58
C THR A 409 -12.58 -18.29 8.04
N ILE A 410 -13.30 -17.70 7.09
CA ILE A 410 -14.48 -16.89 7.40
C ILE A 410 -15.68 -17.84 7.57
N LEU A 411 -16.32 -17.77 8.74
CA LEU A 411 -17.46 -18.62 9.11
C LEU A 411 -18.81 -17.99 8.76
N LYS A 412 -18.87 -16.65 8.75
CA LYS A 412 -20.09 -15.90 8.47
C LYS A 412 -19.72 -14.57 7.84
N LYS A 413 -20.54 -14.12 6.89
CA LYS A 413 -20.48 -12.80 6.27
C LYS A 413 -21.86 -12.48 5.72
N GLU A 414 -22.55 -11.53 6.34
CA GLU A 414 -23.88 -11.08 5.97
C GLU A 414 -23.91 -9.55 5.95
N PHE A 415 -24.54 -9.00 4.91
CA PHE A 415 -24.87 -7.59 4.78
C PHE A 415 -26.37 -7.51 4.51
N LYS A 416 -27.09 -6.71 5.31
CA LYS A 416 -28.50 -6.41 5.10
C LYS A 416 -28.69 -4.90 5.17
N GLU A 417 -29.38 -4.34 4.18
CA GLU A 417 -29.69 -2.92 4.09
C GLU A 417 -31.20 -2.72 4.06
N ASN A 418 -31.68 -1.87 4.96
CA ASN A 418 -33.05 -1.35 5.02
C ASN A 418 -32.98 0.17 4.85
N LYS A 419 -34.11 0.83 4.55
CA LYS A 419 -34.19 2.27 4.16
C LYS A 419 -33.24 3.24 4.89
N ASN A 420 -33.03 3.07 6.20
CA ASN A 420 -32.11 3.91 7.00
C ASN A 420 -31.19 3.11 7.94
N ASN A 421 -31.10 1.79 7.78
CA ASN A 421 -30.33 0.93 8.69
C ASN A 421 -29.58 -0.10 7.88
N PHE A 422 -28.36 -0.42 8.31
CA PHE A 422 -27.68 -1.59 7.80
C PHE A 422 -27.18 -2.46 8.94
N LEU A 423 -27.24 -3.78 8.73
CA LEU A 423 -26.73 -4.80 9.62
C LEU A 423 -25.61 -5.54 8.90
N ILE A 424 -24.45 -5.56 9.52
CA ILE A 424 -23.27 -6.27 9.02
C ILE A 424 -22.92 -7.30 10.07
N THR A 425 -22.81 -8.57 9.70
CA THR A 425 -22.37 -9.64 10.62
C THR A 425 -21.29 -10.46 9.95
N ALA A 426 -20.15 -10.61 10.61
CA ALA A 426 -19.07 -11.46 10.11
C ALA A 426 -18.39 -12.24 11.24
N GLY A 427 -17.73 -13.35 10.92
CA GLY A 427 -17.06 -14.20 11.90
C GLY A 427 -15.93 -15.02 11.34
N HIS A 428 -14.94 -15.36 12.16
CA HIS A 428 -13.79 -16.19 11.79
C HIS A 428 -13.43 -17.22 12.88
N ASP A 429 -12.72 -18.27 12.49
CA ASP A 429 -12.29 -19.38 13.36
C ASP A 429 -10.83 -19.27 13.85
N GLY A 430 -10.21 -18.10 13.72
CA GLY A 430 -8.76 -17.92 13.96
C GLY A 430 -8.28 -18.24 15.38
N TYR A 431 -9.18 -18.30 16.36
CA TYR A 431 -8.89 -18.72 17.72
C TYR A 431 -9.30 -20.16 18.03
N LYS A 432 -9.99 -20.86 17.11
CA LYS A 432 -10.62 -22.16 17.34
C LYS A 432 -9.58 -23.22 17.70
N LYS A 433 -8.55 -23.37 16.88
CA LYS A 433 -7.53 -24.42 17.08
C LYS A 433 -6.75 -24.27 18.39
N LYS A 434 -6.45 -23.03 18.81
CA LYS A 434 -5.62 -22.75 19.99
C LYS A 434 -6.43 -22.63 21.28
N PHE A 435 -7.63 -22.07 21.18
CA PHE A 435 -8.40 -21.64 22.35
C PHE A 435 -9.83 -22.19 22.38
N GLY A 436 -10.31 -22.82 21.31
CA GLY A 436 -11.67 -23.39 21.24
C GLY A 436 -12.77 -22.37 20.92
N TYR A 437 -12.42 -21.13 20.52
CA TYR A 437 -13.38 -20.05 20.26
C TYR A 437 -13.36 -19.57 18.81
N SER A 438 -14.55 -19.23 18.29
CA SER A 438 -14.70 -18.40 17.10
C SER A 438 -15.11 -16.99 17.51
N HIS A 439 -14.63 -16.01 16.75
CA HIS A 439 -14.98 -14.60 16.98
C HIS A 439 -15.97 -14.16 15.91
N PHE A 440 -17.10 -13.63 16.35
CA PHE A 440 -18.11 -12.98 15.51
C PHE A 440 -18.23 -11.53 15.92
N ARG A 441 -18.51 -10.68 14.94
CA ARG A 441 -18.78 -9.26 15.15
C ARG A 441 -19.96 -8.83 14.31
N SER A 442 -20.86 -8.06 14.90
CA SER A 442 -21.94 -7.39 14.19
C SER A 442 -21.94 -5.89 14.40
N PHE A 443 -22.36 -5.16 13.37
CA PHE A 443 -22.56 -3.72 13.39
C PHE A 443 -23.96 -3.39 12.93
N GLU A 444 -24.61 -2.45 13.62
CA GLU A 444 -25.85 -1.84 13.20
C GLU A 444 -25.68 -0.33 13.19
N ILE A 445 -25.96 0.32 12.06
CA ILE A 445 -26.03 1.78 12.01
C ILE A 445 -27.48 2.21 11.90
N TYR A 446 -27.87 3.10 12.81
CA TYR A 446 -29.17 3.73 12.83
C TYR A 446 -29.01 5.20 13.24
N GLU A 447 -29.56 6.11 12.44
CA GLU A 447 -29.45 7.55 12.63
C GLU A 447 -27.98 8.02 12.80
N ASN A 448 -27.64 8.61 13.95
CA ASN A 448 -26.29 9.07 14.31
C ASN A 448 -25.59 8.12 15.30
N LYS A 449 -25.93 6.83 15.24
CA LYS A 449 -25.45 5.80 16.16
C LYS A 449 -24.89 4.60 15.41
N LEU A 450 -23.75 4.12 15.87
CA LEU A 450 -23.17 2.83 15.49
C LEU A 450 -23.22 1.91 16.70
N PHE A 451 -24.00 0.84 16.62
CA PHE A 451 -24.00 -0.24 17.59
C PHE A 451 -23.06 -1.35 17.12
N GLY A 452 -22.29 -1.89 18.04
CA GLY A 452 -21.38 -2.99 17.79
C GLY A 452 -21.57 -4.10 18.82
N THR A 453 -21.38 -5.33 18.39
CA THR A 453 -21.39 -6.50 19.26
C THR A 453 -20.24 -7.41 18.89
N ASP A 454 -19.41 -7.75 19.86
CA ASP A 454 -18.38 -8.77 19.77
C ASP A 454 -18.87 -10.03 20.49
N GLU A 455 -18.82 -11.18 19.82
CA GLU A 455 -19.22 -12.47 20.37
C GLU A 455 -18.07 -13.48 20.24
N LEU A 456 -17.74 -14.14 21.35
CA LEU A 456 -16.88 -15.33 21.36
C LEU A 456 -17.76 -16.56 21.55
N LYS A 457 -17.92 -17.30 20.46
CA LYS A 457 -18.68 -18.55 20.46
C LYS A 457 -17.76 -19.72 20.72
N LYS A 458 -18.08 -20.51 21.74
CA LYS A 458 -17.34 -21.72 22.09
C LYS A 458 -17.68 -22.84 21.10
N ASN A 459 -16.66 -23.46 20.52
CA ASN A 459 -16.83 -24.55 19.54
C ASN A 459 -16.47 -25.93 20.10
N ASP A 460 -15.69 -25.97 21.18
CA ASP A 460 -15.19 -27.21 21.77
C ASP A 460 -15.71 -27.35 23.21
N ASN A 461 -15.94 -28.58 23.68
CA ASN A 461 -16.34 -28.87 25.05
C ASN A 461 -15.23 -28.61 26.10
N LYS A 462 -14.02 -28.22 25.68
CA LYS A 462 -12.90 -27.93 26.59
C LYS A 462 -13.19 -26.65 27.39
N LYS A 463 -13.07 -26.72 28.71
CA LYS A 463 -13.29 -25.60 29.66
C LYS A 463 -12.11 -24.61 29.72
N ASN A 464 -11.61 -24.16 28.57
CA ASN A 464 -10.51 -23.19 28.56
C ASN A 464 -11.09 -21.78 28.66
N LEU A 465 -11.17 -21.24 29.87
CA LEU A 465 -11.46 -19.82 30.05
C LEU A 465 -10.30 -18.98 29.48
N VAL A 466 -10.62 -17.94 28.73
CA VAL A 466 -9.61 -17.10 28.07
C VAL A 466 -9.83 -15.62 28.39
N ASN A 467 -8.74 -14.87 28.43
CA ASN A 467 -8.79 -13.42 28.52
C ASN A 467 -9.02 -12.84 27.12
N PHE A 468 -9.92 -11.89 27.00
CA PHE A 468 -10.17 -11.17 25.76
C PHE A 468 -9.92 -9.68 25.93
N TYR A 469 -9.65 -9.02 24.80
CA TYR A 469 -9.49 -7.59 24.69
C TYR A 469 -10.25 -7.12 23.47
N ILE A 470 -11.04 -6.05 23.59
CA ILE A 470 -11.69 -5.37 22.45
C ILE A 470 -11.08 -3.97 22.37
N ARG A 471 -10.41 -3.66 21.26
CA ARG A 471 -9.71 -2.38 21.08
C ARG A 471 -10.42 -1.47 20.07
N PHE A 472 -10.28 -0.17 20.31
CA PHE A 472 -10.68 0.94 19.46
C PHE A 472 -9.50 1.90 19.35
N HIS A 473 -8.83 1.91 18.22
CA HIS A 473 -7.77 2.88 17.96
C HIS A 473 -8.40 4.20 17.54
N ILE A 474 -8.07 5.26 18.28
CA ILE A 474 -8.61 6.59 18.04
C ILE A 474 -7.69 7.32 17.07
N TYR A 475 -8.29 7.99 16.08
CA TYR A 475 -7.53 8.72 15.07
C TYR A 475 -6.67 9.83 15.71
N PRO A 476 -5.40 10.01 15.30
CA PRO A 476 -4.51 10.99 15.92
C PRO A 476 -5.06 12.42 15.89
N GLY A 477 -5.07 13.06 17.07
CA GLY A 477 -5.52 14.44 17.25
C GLY A 477 -6.94 14.60 17.80
N ILE A 478 -7.68 13.50 18.02
CA ILE A 478 -8.95 13.51 18.74
C ILE A 478 -8.68 13.56 20.25
N LYS A 479 -9.39 14.43 20.97
CA LYS A 479 -9.31 14.50 22.43
C LYS A 479 -10.19 13.41 23.05
N ILE A 480 -9.66 12.72 24.06
CA ILE A 480 -10.30 11.58 24.73
C ILE A 480 -10.48 11.90 26.21
N VAL A 481 -11.71 11.77 26.71
CA VAL A 481 -12.03 11.93 28.15
C VAL A 481 -12.83 10.74 28.63
N LYS A 482 -12.37 10.07 29.70
CA LYS A 482 -13.09 8.97 30.35
C LYS A 482 -14.12 9.53 31.32
N THR A 483 -15.35 9.00 31.30
CA THR A 483 -16.40 9.36 32.26
C THR A 483 -16.13 8.77 33.65
N ARG A 484 -16.74 9.34 34.69
CA ARG A 484 -16.56 8.90 36.09
C ARG A 484 -17.04 7.47 36.34
N ASP A 485 -18.10 7.04 35.65
CA ASP A 485 -18.64 5.67 35.73
C ASP A 485 -17.79 4.64 34.96
N GLU A 486 -16.75 5.09 34.26
CA GLU A 486 -15.83 4.29 33.46
C GLU A 486 -16.43 3.51 32.28
N LYS A 487 -17.75 3.57 32.09
CA LYS A 487 -18.49 2.87 31.04
C LYS A 487 -18.51 3.62 29.72
N SER A 488 -18.05 4.87 29.71
CA SER A 488 -18.03 5.67 28.50
C SER A 488 -16.73 6.46 28.30
N ILE A 489 -16.46 6.77 27.04
CA ILE A 489 -15.40 7.67 26.60
C ILE A 489 -16.04 8.76 25.73
N LEU A 490 -15.76 10.02 26.05
CA LEU A 490 -16.08 11.17 25.22
C LEU A 490 -14.92 11.47 24.26
N LEU A 491 -15.26 11.67 23.00
CA LEU A 491 -14.36 11.96 21.89
C LEU A 491 -14.74 13.34 21.33
N SER A 492 -13.79 14.27 21.33
CA SER A 492 -13.97 15.60 20.72
C SER A 492 -13.13 15.71 19.46
N LEU A 493 -13.81 15.91 18.34
CA LEU A 493 -13.23 15.99 16.99
C LEU A 493 -12.84 17.44 16.66
N LYS A 494 -12.08 17.61 15.58
CA LYS A 494 -11.62 18.93 15.10
C LYS A 494 -12.73 19.77 14.48
N ASN A 495 -13.78 19.14 13.98
CA ASN A 495 -14.98 19.78 13.43
C ASN A 495 -16.01 20.14 14.52
N ASN A 496 -15.61 20.17 15.80
CA ASN A 496 -16.44 20.41 16.97
C ASN A 496 -17.53 19.35 17.25
N GLU A 497 -17.52 18.21 16.54
CA GLU A 497 -18.40 17.11 16.90
C GLU A 497 -17.96 16.43 18.19
N GLY A 498 -18.96 16.09 19.00
CA GLY A 498 -18.81 15.28 20.20
C GLY A 498 -19.37 13.89 19.95
N TRP A 499 -18.59 12.87 20.28
CA TRP A 499 -18.98 11.47 20.18
C TRP A 499 -18.79 10.76 21.52
N LYS A 500 -19.71 9.86 21.85
CA LYS A 500 -19.64 9.04 23.06
C LYS A 500 -19.52 7.57 22.66
N LEU A 501 -18.39 6.95 23.00
CA LEU A 501 -18.21 5.51 22.96
C LEU A 501 -18.69 4.94 24.30
N ASN A 502 -19.63 4.00 24.27
CA ASN A 502 -20.29 3.46 25.45
C ASN A 502 -20.24 1.93 25.46
N SER A 503 -20.21 1.31 26.64
CA SER A 503 -20.40 -0.13 26.82
C SER A 503 -21.42 -0.41 27.92
N GLU A 504 -22.27 -1.41 27.69
CA GLU A 504 -23.23 -1.87 28.69
C GLU A 504 -22.55 -2.71 29.79
N THR A 505 -21.54 -3.49 29.41
CA THR A 505 -21.04 -4.64 30.20
C THR A 505 -19.64 -4.46 30.76
N ASN A 506 -18.80 -3.59 30.19
CA ASN A 506 -17.39 -3.52 30.53
C ASN A 506 -16.90 -2.07 30.68
N ASN A 507 -15.99 -1.84 31.63
CA ASN A 507 -15.33 -0.55 31.77
C ASN A 507 -14.28 -0.36 30.68
N PHE A 508 -14.15 0.88 30.19
CA PHE A 508 -13.11 1.27 29.27
C PHE A 508 -11.80 1.61 30.00
N LYS A 509 -10.69 1.30 29.35
CA LYS A 509 -9.35 1.79 29.69
C LYS A 509 -8.77 2.54 28.49
N ILE A 510 -7.92 3.53 28.77
CA ILE A 510 -7.18 4.29 27.76
C ILE A 510 -5.72 3.85 27.84
N ASP A 511 -5.12 3.56 26.69
CA ASP A 511 -3.70 3.22 26.58
C ASP A 511 -3.01 4.08 25.52
N LYS A 512 -1.68 4.17 25.61
CA LYS A 512 -0.85 4.75 24.56
C LYS A 512 -0.82 3.79 23.38
N ASN A 513 -0.87 4.35 22.17
CA ASN A 513 -0.79 3.60 20.94
C ASN A 513 0.26 4.19 19.98
N ILE A 514 0.64 3.39 19.00
CA ILE A 514 1.51 3.81 17.91
C ILE A 514 0.68 3.86 16.62
N PHE A 515 0.74 4.98 15.92
CA PHE A 515 0.11 5.14 14.62
C PHE A 515 1.17 5.05 13.50
N PHE A 516 1.03 4.01 12.68
CA PHE A 516 1.85 3.69 11.53
C PHE A 516 1.25 4.18 10.20
N GLY A 517 0.07 4.81 10.22
CA GLY A 517 -0.59 5.31 9.00
C GLY A 517 0.22 6.38 8.25
N LYS A 518 1.23 7.01 8.85
CA LYS A 518 2.12 7.95 8.15
C LYS A 518 3.31 7.20 7.53
N LYS A 519 3.42 7.22 6.19
CA LYS A 519 4.43 6.47 5.42
C LYS A 519 5.88 6.64 5.90
N ASN A 520 6.27 7.84 6.32
CA ASN A 520 7.67 8.19 6.65
C ASN A 520 7.90 8.50 8.14
N LYS A 521 6.89 8.38 8.99
CA LYS A 521 7.04 8.70 10.42
C LYS A 521 6.14 7.84 11.28
N ILE A 522 6.62 7.53 12.47
CA ILE A 522 5.79 6.97 13.52
C ILE A 522 5.31 8.13 14.39
N ILE A 523 4.01 8.17 14.69
CA ILE A 523 3.46 9.15 15.64
C ILE A 523 2.75 8.43 16.78
N GLY A 524 2.77 9.03 17.96
CA GLY A 524 1.97 8.56 19.09
C GLY A 524 0.48 8.81 18.84
N SER A 525 -0.35 7.87 19.29
CA SER A 525 -1.80 8.05 19.39
C SER A 525 -2.31 7.40 20.68
N GLN A 526 -3.63 7.30 20.82
CA GLN A 526 -4.25 6.62 21.95
C GLN A 526 -5.20 5.53 21.42
N CYS A 527 -5.40 4.50 22.23
CA CYS A 527 -6.49 3.56 22.01
C CYS A 527 -7.34 3.44 23.28
N VAL A 528 -8.59 3.09 23.06
CA VAL A 528 -9.55 2.73 24.10
C VAL A 528 -9.75 1.23 24.02
N TYR A 529 -9.83 0.54 25.15
CA TYR A 529 -10.07 -0.89 25.14
C TYR A 529 -10.91 -1.37 26.32
N MET A 530 -11.60 -2.47 26.10
CA MET A 530 -12.24 -3.28 27.13
C MET A 530 -11.45 -4.57 27.29
N TYR A 531 -11.44 -5.14 28.49
CA TYR A 531 -10.87 -6.45 28.74
C TYR A 531 -11.76 -7.25 29.69
N GLY A 532 -11.64 -8.56 29.64
CA GLY A 532 -12.36 -9.46 30.52
C GLY A 532 -11.89 -10.90 30.34
N ARG A 533 -12.57 -11.80 31.04
CA ARG A 533 -12.35 -13.25 30.93
C ARG A 533 -13.66 -13.91 30.52
N THR A 534 -13.60 -14.90 29.64
CA THR A 534 -14.78 -15.70 29.29
C THR A 534 -15.27 -16.47 30.52
N ASN A 535 -16.56 -16.77 30.56
CA ASN A 535 -17.18 -17.72 31.48
C ASN A 535 -17.38 -19.07 30.76
N GLU A 536 -18.19 -19.98 31.33
CA GLU A 536 -18.44 -21.29 30.69
C GLU A 536 -19.27 -21.20 29.40
N ASP A 537 -20.00 -20.11 29.21
CA ASP A 537 -20.92 -19.84 28.09
C ASP A 537 -20.29 -18.99 26.96
N ASN A 538 -21.10 -18.70 25.93
CA ASN A 538 -20.74 -17.73 24.90
C ASN A 538 -20.66 -16.32 25.51
N LEU A 539 -19.55 -15.63 25.25
CA LEU A 539 -19.38 -14.24 25.65
C LEU A 539 -19.98 -13.33 24.58
N LYS A 540 -20.78 -12.34 25.00
CA LYS A 540 -21.29 -11.27 24.14
C LYS A 540 -21.05 -9.92 24.79
N VAL A 541 -20.31 -9.04 24.11
CA VAL A 541 -20.00 -7.69 24.58
C VAL A 541 -20.61 -6.68 23.62
N LYS A 542 -21.47 -5.82 24.14
CA LYS A 542 -22.12 -4.75 23.36
C LYS A 542 -21.48 -3.40 23.64
N TRP A 543 -21.38 -2.59 22.60
CA TRP A 543 -20.88 -1.23 22.66
C TRP A 543 -21.59 -0.35 21.63
N SER A 544 -21.60 0.96 21.86
CA SER A 544 -22.17 1.93 20.91
C SER A 544 -21.25 3.15 20.75
N ILE A 545 -21.31 3.79 19.59
CA ILE A 545 -20.67 5.07 19.28
C ILE A 545 -21.77 6.02 18.81
N GLU A 546 -22.05 7.05 19.60
CA GLU A 546 -23.22 7.92 19.41
C GLU A 546 -22.80 9.39 19.40
N LYS A 547 -23.37 10.17 18.47
CA LYS A 547 -23.15 11.62 18.45
C LYS A 547 -23.84 12.28 19.65
N VAL A 548 -23.14 13.16 20.35
CA VAL A 548 -23.64 13.89 21.53
C VAL A 548 -23.63 15.41 21.36
N SER A 549 -22.90 15.95 20.38
CA SER A 549 -22.96 17.36 19.97
C SER A 549 -22.57 17.55 18.51
#